data_AF-A0A6G4G5D6-F1
#
_entry.id   AF-A0A6G4G5D6-F1
#
_cell.length_a   1.000
_cell.length_b   1.000
_cell.length_c   1.000
_cell.angle_alpha   90.00
_cell.angle_beta   90.00
_cell.angle_gamma   90.00
#
_symmetry.space_group_name_H-M   'P 1'
#
loop_
_entity.id
_entity.type
_entity.pdbx_description
1 polymer ?
#
loop_
_entity_poly.entity_id
_entity_poly.type
_entity_poly.pdbx_seq_one_letter_code
_entity_poly.pdbx_strand_id
1 'polypeptide(L)'
;CFGETKYISNIDKDILKKLGVIHAVSVSGFHMAIIYKLLERVLGLTLAIPVSFLYVILTGMKSSAIRAFIMIIILKLSKKVFRKYDSLSSISLAAIIILLNKPYYILDIGFMLSFLSTLGILLYNKKISRTLYKLPQRINSCVSLTLSSQVYTFPYMCFTIQSFGLGFIIGNLVLVPLYAPIVLLGNLAMLLIKIPFVFKIINKIIYIFLIMIEGAQYLLSNITPDCIYIGEFEGICFVIIYMSYVLYKHGYKNVKYIPLSCIMFLILFNYTFFPSIDFYREKDYNITVVKYKFDTIMLCNYESNAGKNILRVKQQVKPDKVITNIKNNTKINLDKNLKVYILSCEKEPNFYNERSMENENKYSKINILLKNKNKNIVFTEKPISLKIPKNNYVIINLKEKNYTDILNKRYIVVFNKILCLK
;
A
#
# COMPACT_ATOMS: atom_id res chain seq x y z
N CYS A 1 4.25 -23.09 -10.93
CA CYS A 1 3.61 -21.78 -10.70
C CYS A 1 2.37 -21.91 -9.80
N PHE A 2 2.55 -22.35 -8.55
CA PHE A 2 1.42 -22.55 -7.61
C PHE A 2 1.09 -21.29 -6.77
N GLY A 3 1.67 -20.14 -7.15
CA GLY A 3 1.45 -18.86 -6.49
C GLY A 3 2.21 -18.70 -5.17
N GLU A 4 3.32 -19.39 -4.97
CA GLU A 4 4.20 -19.16 -3.81
C GLU A 4 4.91 -17.81 -3.98
N THR A 5 4.80 -16.93 -2.98
CA THR A 5 5.33 -15.56 -3.00
C THR A 5 6.56 -15.38 -2.10
N LYS A 6 7.07 -16.46 -1.51
CA LYS A 6 8.19 -16.43 -0.56
C LYS A 6 9.49 -15.93 -1.21
N TYR A 7 9.72 -16.31 -2.46
CA TYR A 7 10.93 -15.97 -3.21
C TYR A 7 10.90 -14.60 -3.91
N ILE A 8 9.81 -13.84 -3.75
CA ILE A 8 9.70 -12.50 -4.33
C ILE A 8 10.39 -11.51 -3.41
N SER A 9 11.30 -10.70 -3.95
CA SER A 9 12.01 -9.66 -3.20
C SER A 9 11.03 -8.63 -2.62
N ASN A 10 11.43 -7.95 -1.53
CA ASN A 10 10.57 -6.93 -0.94
C ASN A 10 10.36 -5.73 -1.89
N ILE A 11 11.37 -5.42 -2.71
CA ILE A 11 11.31 -4.35 -3.72
C ILE A 11 10.24 -4.68 -4.76
N ASP A 12 10.23 -5.90 -5.29
CA ASP A 12 9.22 -6.33 -6.27
C ASP A 12 7.82 -6.33 -5.66
N LYS A 13 7.68 -6.74 -4.39
CA LYS A 13 6.40 -6.69 -3.67
C LYS A 13 5.89 -5.25 -3.56
N ASP A 14 6.75 -4.30 -3.26
CA ASP A 14 6.37 -2.88 -3.15
C ASP A 14 5.96 -2.31 -4.51
N ILE A 15 6.68 -2.65 -5.59
CA ILE A 15 6.29 -2.28 -6.96
C ILE A 15 4.93 -2.88 -7.32
N LEU A 16 4.73 -4.17 -7.06
CA LEU A 16 3.46 -4.86 -7.33
C LEU A 16 2.30 -4.29 -6.50
N LYS A 17 2.58 -3.85 -5.27
CA LYS A 17 1.61 -3.19 -4.39
C LYS A 17 1.25 -1.80 -4.91
N LYS A 18 2.24 -1.00 -5.32
CA LYS A 18 2.06 0.30 -5.98
C LYS A 18 1.20 0.19 -7.23
N LEU A 19 1.46 -0.85 -8.03
CA LEU A 19 0.71 -1.13 -9.26
C LEU A 19 -0.61 -1.88 -9.02
N GLY A 20 -0.95 -2.23 -7.77
CA GLY A 20 -2.22 -2.90 -7.41
C GLY A 20 -2.38 -4.33 -7.95
N VAL A 21 -1.28 -4.97 -8.37
CA VAL A 21 -1.27 -6.27 -9.08
C VAL A 21 -0.66 -7.41 -8.27
N ILE A 22 -0.38 -7.20 -6.98
CA ILE A 22 0.20 -8.25 -6.12
C ILE A 22 -0.62 -9.55 -6.11
N HIS A 23 -1.94 -9.43 -6.28
CA HIS A 23 -2.86 -10.56 -6.38
C HIS A 23 -2.65 -11.40 -7.66
N ALA A 24 -2.08 -10.83 -8.73
CA ALA A 24 -1.85 -11.50 -10.01
C ALA A 24 -0.73 -12.55 -9.93
N VAL A 25 0.25 -12.33 -9.04
CA VAL A 25 1.35 -13.28 -8.80
C VAL A 25 0.89 -14.46 -7.94
N SER A 26 -0.18 -14.26 -7.17
CA SER A 26 -0.84 -15.35 -6.44
C SER A 26 -1.88 -16.05 -7.33
N VAL A 27 -2.08 -17.36 -7.15
CA VAL A 27 -3.17 -18.06 -7.85
C VAL A 27 -4.52 -17.43 -7.46
N SER A 28 -5.14 -16.82 -8.46
CA SER A 28 -6.45 -16.18 -8.36
C SER A 28 -7.57 -17.08 -8.89
N GLY A 29 -8.82 -16.72 -8.63
CA GLY A 29 -9.97 -17.43 -9.20
C GLY A 29 -10.02 -17.42 -10.73
N PHE A 30 -9.39 -16.42 -11.36
CA PHE A 30 -9.26 -16.35 -12.82
C PHE A 30 -8.35 -17.46 -13.37
N HIS A 31 -7.20 -17.69 -12.74
CA HIS A 31 -6.30 -18.78 -13.11
C HIS A 31 -6.98 -20.15 -12.95
N MET A 32 -7.72 -20.35 -11.85
CA MET A 32 -8.54 -21.56 -11.65
C MET A 32 -9.55 -21.78 -12.77
N ALA A 33 -10.27 -20.72 -13.17
CA ALA A 33 -11.29 -20.82 -14.22
C ALA A 33 -10.68 -21.19 -15.59
N ILE A 34 -9.53 -20.62 -15.94
CA ILE A 34 -8.83 -20.96 -17.19
C ILE A 34 -8.34 -22.41 -17.15
N ILE A 35 -7.71 -22.82 -16.05
CA ILE A 35 -7.16 -24.17 -15.90
C ILE A 35 -8.28 -25.20 -15.99
N TYR A 36 -9.38 -24.99 -15.27
CA TYR A 36 -10.55 -25.86 -15.35
C TYR A 36 -11.08 -25.96 -16.78
N LYS A 37 -11.23 -24.84 -17.49
CA LYS A 37 -11.74 -24.82 -18.88
C LYS A 37 -10.82 -25.59 -19.84
N LEU A 38 -9.51 -25.51 -19.63
CA LEU A 38 -8.52 -26.27 -20.40
C LEU A 38 -8.60 -27.76 -20.09
N LEU A 39 -8.68 -28.12 -18.81
CA LEU A 39 -8.86 -29.51 -18.37
C LEU A 39 -10.16 -30.11 -18.89
N GLU A 40 -11.27 -29.38 -18.84
CA GLU A 40 -12.56 -29.82 -19.39
C GLU A 40 -12.47 -30.09 -20.90
N ARG A 41 -11.73 -29.25 -21.63
CA ARG A 41 -11.55 -29.42 -23.08
C ARG A 41 -10.70 -30.64 -23.43
N VAL A 42 -9.68 -30.95 -22.63
CA VAL A 42 -8.72 -32.02 -22.93
C VAL A 42 -9.16 -33.37 -22.34
N LEU A 43 -9.67 -33.38 -21.11
CA LEU A 43 -9.96 -34.60 -20.34
C LEU A 43 -11.47 -34.89 -20.22
N GLY A 44 -12.33 -33.96 -20.67
CA GLY A 44 -13.77 -34.04 -20.47
C GLY A 44 -14.20 -33.70 -19.04
N LEU A 45 -15.51 -33.64 -18.82
CA LEU A 45 -16.10 -33.17 -17.56
C LEU A 45 -15.78 -34.08 -16.36
N THR A 46 -15.75 -35.40 -16.58
CA THR A 46 -15.57 -36.42 -15.53
C THR A 46 -14.21 -36.34 -14.86
N LEU A 47 -13.15 -36.15 -15.65
CA LEU A 47 -11.78 -36.04 -15.15
C LEU A 47 -11.39 -34.61 -14.79
N ALA A 48 -11.99 -33.59 -15.42
CA ALA A 48 -11.65 -32.20 -15.14
C ALA A 48 -11.94 -31.78 -13.69
N ILE A 49 -13.02 -32.30 -13.07
CA ILE A 49 -13.37 -32.00 -11.67
C ILE A 49 -12.31 -32.51 -10.69
N PRO A 50 -11.97 -33.82 -10.63
CA PRO A 50 -10.98 -34.32 -9.69
C PRO A 50 -9.57 -33.76 -9.94
N VAL A 51 -9.18 -33.56 -11.20
CA VAL A 51 -7.88 -32.94 -11.52
C VAL A 51 -7.83 -31.48 -11.08
N SER A 52 -8.93 -30.73 -11.23
CA SER A 52 -9.01 -29.35 -10.73
C SER A 52 -8.99 -29.28 -9.21
N PHE A 53 -9.57 -30.28 -8.53
CA PHE A 53 -9.48 -30.40 -7.07
C PHE A 53 -8.04 -30.64 -6.61
N LEU A 54 -7.32 -31.56 -7.28
CA LEU A 54 -5.89 -31.78 -7.05
C LEU A 54 -5.11 -30.48 -7.26
N TYR A 55 -5.44 -29.72 -8.30
CA TYR A 55 -4.83 -28.42 -8.53
C TYR A 55 -5.09 -27.43 -7.38
N VAL A 56 -6.31 -27.36 -6.82
CA VAL A 56 -6.59 -26.54 -5.63
C VAL A 56 -5.67 -26.91 -4.46
N ILE A 57 -5.46 -28.22 -4.22
CA ILE A 57 -4.54 -28.71 -3.18
C ILE A 57 -3.11 -28.24 -3.47
N LEU A 58 -2.63 -28.42 -4.69
CA LEU A 58 -1.29 -28.01 -5.12
C LEU A 58 -1.05 -26.51 -4.99
N THR A 59 -2.10 -25.70 -5.14
CA THR A 59 -2.02 -24.24 -4.95
C THR A 59 -2.00 -23.79 -3.48
N GLY A 60 -1.97 -24.74 -2.54
CA GLY A 60 -1.96 -24.47 -1.10
C GLY A 60 -3.35 -24.13 -0.55
N MET A 61 -4.42 -24.59 -1.20
CA MET A 61 -5.80 -24.40 -0.73
C MET A 61 -6.17 -22.94 -0.45
N LYS A 62 -5.69 -22.03 -1.29
CA LYS A 62 -6.01 -20.60 -1.17
C LYS A 62 -7.52 -20.37 -1.26
N SER A 63 -8.05 -19.47 -0.42
CA SER A 63 -9.48 -19.14 -0.39
C SER A 63 -10.02 -18.74 -1.77
N SER A 64 -9.24 -17.97 -2.54
CA SER A 64 -9.56 -17.59 -3.92
C SER A 64 -9.77 -18.77 -4.87
N ALA A 65 -8.98 -19.82 -4.71
CA ALA A 65 -8.99 -21.02 -5.54
C ALA A 65 -10.11 -21.98 -5.15
N ILE A 66 -10.30 -22.22 -3.84
CA ILE A 66 -11.40 -23.05 -3.31
C ILE A 66 -12.75 -22.46 -3.73
N ARG A 67 -12.96 -21.15 -3.53
CA ARG A 67 -14.19 -20.48 -3.94
C ARG A 67 -14.44 -20.65 -5.44
N ALA A 68 -13.43 -20.42 -6.27
CA ALA A 68 -13.56 -20.57 -7.73
C ALA A 68 -13.94 -22.02 -8.11
N PHE A 69 -13.31 -23.01 -7.47
CA PHE A 69 -13.63 -24.42 -7.68
C PHE A 69 -15.07 -24.76 -7.29
N ILE A 70 -15.56 -24.30 -6.13
CA ILE A 70 -16.95 -24.51 -5.70
C ILE A 70 -17.92 -23.87 -6.71
N MET A 71 -17.66 -22.63 -7.14
CA MET A 71 -18.51 -21.95 -8.11
C MET A 71 -18.55 -22.67 -9.46
N ILE A 72 -17.43 -23.26 -9.89
CA ILE A 72 -17.35 -24.10 -11.10
C ILE A 72 -18.20 -25.36 -10.94
N ILE A 73 -18.13 -26.07 -9.81
CA ILE A 73 -18.97 -27.24 -9.54
C ILE A 73 -20.46 -26.86 -9.63
N ILE A 74 -20.86 -25.78 -8.98
CA ILE A 74 -22.25 -25.31 -8.99
C ILE A 74 -22.70 -24.98 -10.42
N LEU A 75 -21.86 -24.32 -11.22
CA LEU A 75 -22.14 -24.01 -12.62
C LEU A 75 -22.33 -25.28 -13.47
N LYS A 76 -21.56 -26.33 -13.23
CA LYS A 76 -21.71 -27.61 -13.97
C LYS A 76 -22.92 -28.39 -13.50
N LEU A 77 -23.17 -28.42 -12.20
CA LEU A 77 -24.33 -29.08 -11.63
C LEU A 77 -25.63 -28.42 -12.10
N SER A 78 -25.67 -27.08 -12.18
CA SER A 78 -26.85 -26.38 -12.68
C SER A 78 -27.19 -26.77 -14.12
N LYS A 79 -26.18 -26.95 -14.98
CA LYS A 79 -26.37 -27.43 -16.36
C LYS A 79 -26.91 -28.87 -16.39
N LYS A 80 -26.40 -29.76 -15.52
CA LYS A 80 -26.85 -31.16 -15.44
C LYS A 80 -28.29 -31.29 -14.93
N VAL A 81 -28.70 -30.40 -14.01
CA VAL A 81 -30.05 -30.37 -13.41
C VAL A 81 -31.00 -29.44 -14.21
N PHE A 82 -30.58 -28.95 -15.38
CA PHE A 82 -31.35 -28.02 -16.22
C PHE A 82 -31.85 -26.76 -15.51
N ARG A 83 -31.12 -26.30 -14.48
CA ARG A 83 -31.41 -25.06 -13.75
C ARG A 83 -30.52 -23.91 -14.21
N LYS A 84 -31.10 -22.69 -14.18
CA LYS A 84 -30.36 -21.46 -14.46
C LYS A 84 -29.29 -21.25 -13.38
N TYR A 85 -28.06 -20.97 -13.81
CA TYR A 85 -26.97 -20.63 -12.90
C TYR A 85 -27.19 -19.22 -12.35
N ASP A 86 -27.26 -19.09 -11.03
CA ASP A 86 -27.22 -17.81 -10.34
C ASP A 86 -25.88 -17.63 -9.63
N SER A 87 -25.10 -16.66 -10.11
CA SER A 87 -23.78 -16.35 -9.57
C SER A 87 -23.81 -15.82 -8.14
N LEU A 88 -24.89 -15.12 -7.74
CA LEU A 88 -25.03 -14.58 -6.38
C LEU A 88 -25.30 -15.70 -5.38
N SER A 89 -26.24 -16.60 -5.68
CA SER A 89 -26.44 -17.81 -4.88
C SER A 89 -25.18 -18.68 -4.83
N SER A 90 -24.44 -18.78 -5.94
CA SER A 90 -23.21 -19.57 -6.03
C SER A 90 -22.08 -19.05 -5.13
N ILE A 91 -21.87 -17.73 -5.07
CA ILE A 91 -20.86 -17.15 -4.16
C ILE A 91 -21.28 -17.28 -2.70
N SER A 92 -22.56 -17.10 -2.37
CA SER A 92 -23.08 -17.26 -1.00
C SER A 92 -22.92 -18.70 -0.51
N LEU A 93 -23.28 -19.68 -1.34
CA LEU A 93 -23.09 -21.09 -1.02
C LEU A 93 -21.59 -21.44 -0.85
N ALA A 94 -20.73 -20.90 -1.69
CA ALA A 94 -19.28 -21.08 -1.54
C ALA A 94 -18.76 -20.50 -0.22
N ALA A 95 -19.27 -19.36 0.24
CA ALA A 95 -18.92 -18.80 1.54
C ALA A 95 -19.37 -19.72 2.69
N ILE A 96 -20.61 -20.19 2.65
CA ILE A 96 -21.16 -21.09 3.68
C ILE A 96 -20.33 -22.38 3.78
N ILE A 97 -20.06 -23.04 2.65
CA ILE A 97 -19.28 -24.30 2.65
C ILE A 97 -17.89 -24.10 3.24
N ILE A 98 -17.20 -23.01 2.87
CA ILE A 98 -15.85 -22.73 3.38
C ILE A 98 -15.90 -22.41 4.88
N LEU A 99 -16.86 -21.60 5.34
CA LEU A 99 -16.98 -21.20 6.74
C LEU A 99 -17.45 -22.34 7.66
N LEU A 100 -18.27 -23.26 7.15
CA LEU A 100 -18.64 -24.47 7.90
C LEU A 100 -17.43 -25.35 8.19
N ASN A 101 -16.50 -25.46 7.23
CA ASN A 101 -15.27 -26.21 7.42
C ASN A 101 -14.26 -25.46 8.31
N LYS A 102 -14.14 -24.13 8.12
CA LYS A 102 -13.17 -23.28 8.82
C LYS A 102 -13.80 -21.91 9.15
N PRO A 103 -14.47 -21.76 10.31
CA PRO A 103 -15.20 -20.53 10.64
C PRO A 103 -14.28 -19.32 10.78
N TYR A 104 -13.03 -19.54 11.21
CA TYR A 104 -12.02 -18.48 11.34
C TYR A 104 -11.59 -17.85 10.01
N TYR A 105 -11.92 -18.44 8.85
CA TYR A 105 -11.63 -17.83 7.54
C TYR A 105 -12.34 -16.50 7.33
N ILE A 106 -13.38 -16.18 8.10
CA ILE A 106 -14.01 -14.86 8.08
C ILE A 106 -13.04 -13.74 8.50
N LEU A 107 -12.02 -14.06 9.32
CA LEU A 107 -10.99 -13.11 9.75
C LEU A 107 -9.80 -13.06 8.78
N ASP A 108 -9.74 -13.97 7.80
CA ASP A 108 -8.67 -14.00 6.82
C ASP A 108 -8.84 -12.90 5.77
N ILE A 109 -7.81 -12.05 5.65
CA ILE A 109 -7.78 -10.93 4.71
C ILE A 109 -7.93 -11.43 3.27
N GLY A 110 -7.29 -12.56 2.93
CA GLY A 110 -7.36 -13.17 1.60
C GLY A 110 -8.77 -13.64 1.25
N PHE A 111 -9.47 -14.26 2.20
CA PHE A 111 -10.87 -14.63 2.07
C PHE A 111 -11.76 -13.42 1.83
N MET A 112 -11.69 -12.40 2.70
CA MET A 112 -12.52 -11.20 2.58
C MET A 112 -12.30 -10.48 1.25
N LEU A 113 -11.05 -10.20 0.89
CA LEU A 113 -10.72 -9.55 -0.39
C LEU A 113 -11.22 -10.34 -1.58
N SER A 114 -11.06 -11.66 -1.54
CA SER A 114 -11.52 -12.56 -2.59
C SER A 114 -13.04 -12.43 -2.75
N PHE A 115 -13.83 -12.68 -1.70
CA PHE A 115 -15.28 -12.68 -1.76
C PHE A 115 -15.87 -11.30 -2.11
N LEU A 116 -15.38 -10.23 -1.48
CA LEU A 116 -15.81 -8.86 -1.74
C LEU A 116 -15.48 -8.42 -3.18
N SER A 117 -14.30 -8.80 -3.70
CA SER A 117 -13.93 -8.55 -5.10
C SER A 117 -14.92 -9.20 -6.06
N THR A 118 -15.21 -10.49 -5.86
CA THR A 118 -16.18 -11.18 -6.71
C THR A 118 -17.60 -10.64 -6.58
N LEU A 119 -18.04 -10.28 -5.37
CA LEU A 119 -19.35 -9.68 -5.17
C LEU A 119 -19.47 -8.34 -5.90
N GLY A 120 -18.44 -7.50 -5.81
CA GLY A 120 -18.37 -6.23 -6.54
C GLY A 120 -18.42 -6.42 -8.05
N ILE A 121 -17.65 -7.37 -8.58
CA ILE A 121 -17.67 -7.74 -10.00
C ILE A 121 -19.08 -8.18 -10.44
N LEU A 122 -19.73 -9.07 -9.70
CA LEU A 122 -21.05 -9.59 -10.06
C LEU A 122 -22.13 -8.49 -10.08
N LEU A 123 -22.08 -7.55 -9.14
CA LEU A 123 -23.10 -6.50 -8.99
C LEU A 123 -22.88 -5.28 -9.90
N TYR A 124 -21.63 -4.92 -10.19
CA TYR A 124 -21.29 -3.63 -10.82
C TYR A 124 -20.69 -3.73 -12.21
N ASN A 125 -20.11 -4.87 -12.63
CA ASN A 125 -19.38 -4.96 -13.91
C ASN A 125 -20.24 -4.56 -15.11
N LYS A 126 -21.47 -5.07 -15.19
CA LYS A 126 -22.41 -4.72 -16.27
C LYS A 126 -22.79 -3.24 -16.28
N LYS A 127 -22.94 -2.62 -15.10
CA LYS A 127 -23.32 -1.19 -14.97
C LYS A 127 -22.16 -0.30 -15.39
N ILE A 128 -20.95 -0.58 -14.88
CA ILE A 128 -19.74 0.20 -15.20
C ILE A 128 -19.39 0.06 -16.69
N SER A 129 -19.50 -1.15 -17.24
CA SER A 129 -19.19 -1.38 -18.66
C SER A 129 -20.10 -0.62 -19.61
N ARG A 130 -21.38 -0.46 -19.26
CA ARG A 130 -22.33 0.38 -20.00
C ARG A 130 -21.97 1.87 -19.93
N THR A 131 -21.50 2.35 -18.79
CA THR A 131 -21.05 3.75 -18.64
C THR A 131 -19.79 4.02 -19.47
N LEU A 132 -18.90 3.03 -19.57
CA LEU A 132 -17.64 3.12 -20.30
C LEU A 132 -17.73 2.70 -21.78
N TYR A 133 -18.92 2.78 -22.39
CA TYR A 133 -19.18 2.31 -23.76
C TYR A 133 -18.28 2.94 -24.84
N LYS A 134 -17.74 4.14 -24.59
CA LYS A 134 -16.82 4.84 -25.51
C LYS A 134 -15.43 4.21 -25.60
N LEU A 135 -15.04 3.38 -24.63
CA LEU A 135 -13.75 2.71 -24.64
C LEU A 135 -13.79 1.47 -25.55
N PRO A 136 -12.65 1.10 -26.19
CA PRO A 136 -12.54 -0.16 -26.90
C PRO A 136 -12.91 -1.35 -26.03
N GLN A 137 -13.62 -2.35 -26.58
CA GLN A 137 -14.22 -3.45 -25.83
C GLN A 137 -13.26 -4.14 -24.85
N ARG A 138 -12.00 -4.35 -25.25
CA ARG A 138 -10.97 -4.98 -24.40
C ARG A 138 -10.61 -4.10 -23.20
N ILE A 139 -10.37 -2.80 -23.42
CA ILE A 139 -10.05 -1.83 -22.37
C ILE A 139 -11.24 -1.65 -21.44
N ASN A 140 -12.45 -1.49 -22.00
CA ASN A 140 -13.69 -1.39 -21.23
C ASN A 140 -13.85 -2.61 -20.30
N SER A 141 -13.66 -3.83 -20.83
CA SER A 141 -13.81 -5.06 -20.04
C SER A 141 -12.81 -5.12 -18.88
N CYS A 142 -11.54 -4.78 -19.11
CA CYS A 142 -10.51 -4.76 -18.08
C CYS A 142 -10.76 -3.67 -17.02
N VAL A 143 -11.05 -2.45 -17.44
CA VAL A 143 -11.29 -1.31 -16.53
C VAL A 143 -12.56 -1.54 -15.72
N SER A 144 -13.64 -2.01 -16.35
CA SER A 144 -14.91 -2.31 -15.67
C SER A 144 -14.75 -3.42 -14.64
N LEU A 145 -14.04 -4.50 -14.98
CA LEU A 145 -13.75 -5.58 -14.04
C LEU A 145 -12.96 -5.06 -12.83
N THR A 146 -11.91 -4.28 -13.11
CA THR A 146 -11.01 -3.71 -12.09
C THR A 146 -11.77 -2.77 -11.16
N LEU A 147 -12.50 -1.78 -11.70
CA LEU A 147 -13.30 -0.84 -10.90
C LEU A 147 -14.37 -1.57 -10.09
N SER A 148 -15.05 -2.55 -10.68
CA SER A 148 -16.11 -3.31 -9.97
C SER A 148 -15.55 -4.10 -8.79
N SER A 149 -14.36 -4.68 -8.95
CA SER A 149 -13.69 -5.40 -7.85
C SER A 149 -13.33 -4.50 -6.67
N GLN A 150 -13.08 -3.22 -6.94
CA GLN A 150 -12.65 -2.24 -5.94
C GLN A 150 -13.80 -1.68 -5.11
N VAL A 151 -15.05 -1.76 -5.59
CA VAL A 151 -16.23 -1.19 -4.91
C VAL A 151 -16.33 -1.63 -3.44
N TYR A 152 -16.12 -2.91 -3.16
CA TYR A 152 -16.16 -3.44 -1.79
C TYR A 152 -14.78 -3.74 -1.20
N THR A 153 -13.77 -4.01 -2.03
CA THR A 153 -12.43 -4.29 -1.50
C THR A 153 -11.71 -3.04 -1.04
N PHE A 154 -11.95 -1.88 -1.66
CA PHE A 154 -11.31 -0.63 -1.24
C PHE A 154 -11.63 -0.25 0.21
N PRO A 155 -12.91 -0.18 0.65
CA PRO A 155 -13.24 0.05 2.06
C PRO A 155 -12.55 -0.93 3.02
N TYR A 156 -12.55 -2.22 2.67
CA TYR A 156 -11.92 -3.25 3.50
C TYR A 156 -10.39 -3.11 3.57
N MET A 157 -9.75 -2.75 2.44
CA MET A 157 -8.31 -2.50 2.38
C MET A 157 -7.90 -1.28 3.21
N CYS A 158 -8.73 -0.24 3.29
CA CYS A 158 -8.47 0.93 4.14
C CYS A 158 -8.33 0.52 5.62
N PHE A 159 -9.16 -0.39 6.12
CA PHE A 159 -9.10 -0.83 7.51
C PHE A 159 -8.01 -1.86 7.80
N THR A 160 -7.72 -2.74 6.84
CA THR A 160 -6.83 -3.89 7.08
C THR A 160 -5.41 -3.68 6.58
N ILE A 161 -5.25 -3.18 5.35
CA ILE A 161 -3.93 -3.03 4.70
C ILE A 161 -3.40 -1.59 4.85
N GLN A 162 -4.29 -0.62 5.11
CA GLN A 162 -3.96 0.80 5.34
C GLN A 162 -3.08 1.42 4.23
N SER A 163 -3.13 0.84 3.03
CA SER A 163 -2.34 1.29 1.89
C SER A 163 -3.00 0.85 0.60
N PHE A 164 -3.02 1.77 -0.37
CA PHE A 164 -3.68 1.59 -1.65
C PHE A 164 -2.80 2.05 -2.80
N GLY A 165 -2.57 1.16 -3.76
CA GLY A 165 -1.80 1.46 -4.97
C GLY A 165 -2.66 2.17 -6.01
N LEU A 166 -2.35 3.42 -6.33
CA LEU A 166 -3.05 4.20 -7.35
C LEU A 166 -2.84 3.66 -8.77
N GLY A 167 -1.78 2.89 -8.99
CA GLY A 167 -1.48 2.25 -10.27
C GLY A 167 -2.41 1.09 -10.62
N PHE A 168 -3.39 0.72 -9.78
CA PHE A 168 -4.20 -0.49 -9.94
C PHE A 168 -4.91 -0.62 -11.28
N ILE A 169 -5.36 0.47 -11.92
CA ILE A 169 -6.05 0.39 -13.22
C ILE A 169 -5.04 0.02 -14.32
N ILE A 170 -3.96 0.79 -14.43
CA ILE A 170 -2.95 0.63 -15.49
C ILE A 170 -2.17 -0.67 -15.27
N GLY A 171 -1.83 -0.98 -14.02
CA GLY A 171 -1.22 -2.24 -13.61
C GLY A 171 -2.07 -3.43 -14.00
N ASN A 172 -3.37 -3.44 -13.67
CA ASN A 172 -4.25 -4.55 -14.05
C ASN A 172 -4.49 -4.63 -15.56
N LEU A 173 -4.46 -3.52 -16.28
CA LEU A 173 -4.63 -3.50 -17.74
C LEU A 173 -3.43 -4.13 -18.46
N VAL A 174 -2.20 -3.86 -17.98
CA VAL A 174 -0.96 -4.28 -18.66
C VAL A 174 -0.40 -5.58 -18.08
N LEU A 175 -0.26 -5.68 -16.76
CA LEU A 175 0.48 -6.77 -16.12
C LEU A 175 -0.35 -8.04 -15.95
N VAL A 176 -1.65 -7.96 -15.62
CA VAL A 176 -2.48 -9.16 -15.44
C VAL A 176 -2.55 -10.02 -16.71
N PRO A 177 -2.74 -9.46 -17.92
CA PRO A 177 -2.68 -10.24 -19.16
C PRO A 177 -1.31 -10.89 -19.42
N LEU A 178 -0.21 -10.30 -18.94
CA LEU A 178 1.14 -10.85 -19.08
C LEU A 178 1.40 -11.98 -18.06
N TYR A 179 0.84 -11.89 -16.85
CA TYR A 179 0.98 -12.94 -15.83
C TYR A 179 0.21 -14.22 -16.17
N ALA A 180 -0.96 -14.11 -16.80
CA ALA A 180 -1.80 -15.27 -17.06
C ALA A 180 -1.11 -16.36 -17.92
N PRO A 181 -0.43 -16.04 -19.04
CA PRO A 181 0.38 -17.00 -19.80
C PRO A 181 1.48 -17.65 -18.97
N ILE A 182 2.18 -16.89 -18.11
CA ILE A 182 3.27 -17.44 -17.27
C ILE A 182 2.75 -18.51 -16.31
N VAL A 183 1.60 -18.28 -15.68
CA VAL A 183 1.00 -19.27 -14.78
C VAL A 183 0.62 -20.55 -15.54
N LEU A 184 0.02 -20.41 -16.73
CA LEU A 184 -0.35 -21.56 -17.57
C LEU A 184 0.87 -22.32 -18.09
N LEU A 185 1.82 -21.62 -18.71
CA LEU A 185 3.05 -22.19 -19.24
C LEU A 185 3.90 -22.81 -18.15
N GLY A 186 3.99 -22.20 -16.98
CA GLY A 186 4.74 -22.77 -15.86
C GLY A 186 4.11 -24.03 -15.28
N ASN A 187 2.78 -24.13 -15.26
CA ASN A 187 2.11 -25.38 -14.88
C ASN A 187 2.28 -26.46 -15.95
N LEU A 188 2.25 -26.07 -17.24
CA LEU A 188 2.50 -26.98 -18.37
C LEU A 188 3.97 -27.48 -18.38
N ALA A 189 4.93 -26.59 -18.12
CA ALA A 189 6.36 -26.92 -18.05
C ALA A 189 6.62 -28.02 -17.01
N MET A 190 5.96 -27.93 -15.85
CA MET A 190 6.10 -28.93 -14.79
C MET A 190 5.59 -30.32 -15.22
N LEU A 191 4.48 -30.39 -15.96
CA LEU A 191 3.97 -31.65 -16.49
C LEU A 191 4.90 -32.26 -17.56
N LEU A 192 5.55 -31.40 -18.35
CA LEU A 192 6.40 -31.80 -19.47
C LEU A 192 7.90 -31.84 -19.14
N ILE A 193 8.26 -31.84 -17.85
CA ILE A 193 9.66 -31.81 -17.40
C ILE A 193 10.48 -33.00 -17.95
N LYS A 194 9.82 -34.14 -18.20
CA LYS A 194 10.45 -35.35 -18.77
C LYS A 194 10.72 -35.27 -20.28
N ILE A 195 10.27 -34.22 -20.96
CA ILE A 195 10.49 -34.01 -22.41
C ILE A 195 11.40 -32.79 -22.57
N PRO A 196 12.75 -32.96 -22.58
CA PRO A 196 13.70 -31.85 -22.42
C PRO A 196 13.57 -30.78 -23.49
N PHE A 197 13.31 -31.19 -24.74
CA PHE A 197 13.16 -30.27 -25.87
C PHE A 197 11.97 -29.32 -25.68
N VAL A 198 10.79 -29.87 -25.34
CA VAL A 198 9.56 -29.08 -25.12
C VAL A 198 9.70 -28.22 -23.87
N PHE A 199 10.27 -28.76 -22.80
CA PHE A 199 10.55 -28.03 -21.57
C PHE A 199 11.44 -26.79 -21.82
N LYS A 200 12.52 -26.93 -22.63
CA LYS A 200 13.41 -25.83 -23.00
C LYS A 200 12.68 -24.73 -23.79
N ILE A 201 11.81 -25.11 -24.73
CA ILE A 201 11.00 -24.16 -25.50
C ILE A 201 10.05 -23.38 -24.58
N ILE A 202 9.33 -24.07 -23.70
CA ILE A 202 8.40 -23.43 -22.77
C ILE A 202 9.15 -22.46 -21.86
N ASN A 203 10.30 -22.86 -21.31
CA ASN A 203 11.10 -21.97 -20.46
C ASN A 203 11.61 -20.73 -21.21
N LYS A 204 11.99 -20.87 -22.49
CA LYS A 204 12.37 -19.71 -23.31
C LYS A 204 11.21 -18.74 -23.50
N ILE A 205 9.99 -19.26 -23.71
CA ILE A 205 8.78 -18.43 -23.81
C ILE A 205 8.49 -17.75 -22.46
N ILE A 206 8.53 -18.50 -21.36
CA ILE A 206 8.34 -17.94 -20.01
C ILE A 206 9.36 -16.81 -19.75
N TYR A 207 10.62 -17.02 -20.12
CA TYR A 207 11.67 -16.02 -19.96
C TYR A 207 11.38 -14.72 -20.74
N ILE A 208 10.90 -14.83 -21.98
CA ILE A 208 10.45 -13.66 -22.76
C ILE A 208 9.35 -12.89 -22.03
N PHE A 209 8.33 -13.60 -21.53
CA PHE A 209 7.25 -12.96 -20.76
C PHE A 209 7.76 -12.32 -19.47
N LEU A 210 8.73 -12.93 -18.77
CA LEU A 210 9.33 -12.35 -17.57
C LEU A 210 10.06 -11.04 -17.88
N ILE A 211 10.86 -10.98 -18.95
CA ILE A 211 11.50 -9.73 -19.41
C ILE A 211 10.44 -8.67 -19.72
N MET A 212 9.37 -9.04 -20.43
CA MET A 212 8.28 -8.12 -20.74
C MET A 212 7.61 -7.57 -19.47
N ILE A 213 7.41 -8.41 -18.46
CA ILE A 213 6.84 -7.99 -17.18
C ILE A 213 7.78 -7.06 -16.43
N GLU A 214 9.07 -7.38 -16.37
CA GLU A 214 10.06 -6.54 -15.70
C GLU A 214 10.15 -5.15 -16.34
N GLY A 215 10.25 -5.10 -17.68
CA GLY A 215 10.22 -3.85 -18.43
C GLY A 215 8.92 -3.06 -18.25
N ALA A 216 7.77 -3.75 -18.25
CA ALA A 216 6.47 -3.12 -18.00
C ALA A 216 6.37 -2.57 -16.57
N GLN A 217 6.83 -3.33 -15.57
CA GLN A 217 6.86 -2.89 -14.17
C GLN A 217 7.70 -1.63 -14.00
N TYR A 218 8.91 -1.60 -14.58
CA TYR A 218 9.80 -0.45 -14.53
C TYR A 218 9.17 0.80 -15.16
N LEU A 219 8.54 0.65 -16.34
CA LEU A 219 7.89 1.76 -17.03
C LEU A 219 6.67 2.26 -16.23
N LEU A 220 5.83 1.35 -15.75
CA LEU A 220 4.64 1.70 -14.98
C LEU A 220 5.01 2.31 -13.62
N SER A 221 6.06 1.84 -12.94
CA SER A 221 6.48 2.37 -11.64
C SER A 221 6.94 3.82 -11.71
N ASN A 222 7.47 4.25 -12.86
CA ASN A 222 7.91 5.63 -13.08
C ASN A 222 6.75 6.58 -13.42
N ILE A 223 5.72 6.06 -14.09
CA ILE A 223 4.54 6.86 -14.49
C ILE A 223 3.53 6.96 -13.34
N THR A 224 3.39 5.91 -12.56
CA THR A 224 2.38 5.83 -11.50
C THR A 224 2.83 6.53 -10.23
N PRO A 225 1.93 7.29 -9.56
CA PRO A 225 2.22 7.83 -8.24
C PRO A 225 2.36 6.71 -7.20
N ASP A 226 3.04 7.02 -6.11
CA ASP A 226 3.28 6.06 -5.03
C ASP A 226 1.98 5.65 -4.31
N CYS A 227 2.08 4.59 -3.50
CA CYS A 227 0.96 4.15 -2.68
C CYS A 227 0.47 5.28 -1.76
N ILE A 228 -0.84 5.46 -1.68
CA ILE A 228 -1.43 6.27 -0.62
C ILE A 228 -1.52 5.41 0.63
N TYR A 229 -0.99 5.90 1.74
CA TYR A 229 -1.23 5.31 3.05
C TYR A 229 -2.50 5.93 3.63
N ILE A 230 -3.49 5.07 3.88
CA ILE A 230 -4.81 5.48 4.39
C ILE A 230 -4.85 5.03 5.84
N GLY A 231 -5.00 5.95 6.79
CA GLY A 231 -5.23 5.60 8.18
C GLY A 231 -6.65 5.10 8.42
N GLU A 232 -6.86 4.60 9.65
CA GLU A 232 -8.16 4.09 10.07
C GLU A 232 -9.23 5.18 9.98
N PHE A 233 -8.87 6.39 10.39
CA PHE A 233 -9.75 7.55 10.34
C PHE A 233 -10.18 7.88 8.91
N GLU A 234 -9.22 7.95 7.98
CA GLU A 234 -9.51 8.18 6.57
C GLU A 234 -10.35 7.06 5.97
N GLY A 235 -10.09 5.81 6.37
CA GLY A 235 -10.90 4.65 6.04
C GLY A 235 -12.37 4.81 6.46
N ILE A 236 -12.62 5.24 7.70
CA ILE A 236 -13.98 5.52 8.20
C ILE A 236 -14.66 6.57 7.33
N CYS A 237 -13.98 7.68 7.03
CA CYS A 237 -14.54 8.72 6.17
C CYS A 237 -14.87 8.19 4.77
N PHE A 238 -13.99 7.39 4.15
CA PHE A 238 -14.27 6.77 2.85
C PHE A 238 -15.48 5.84 2.89
N VAL A 239 -15.66 5.08 3.98
CA VAL A 239 -16.82 4.22 4.17
C VAL A 239 -18.10 5.02 4.35
N ILE A 240 -18.07 6.10 5.12
CA ILE A 240 -19.22 7.00 5.27
C ILE A 240 -19.59 7.65 3.92
N ILE A 241 -18.59 8.09 3.15
CA ILE A 241 -18.80 8.60 1.78
C ILE A 241 -19.45 7.54 0.88
N TYR A 242 -18.96 6.29 0.94
CA TYR A 242 -19.53 5.19 0.17
C TYR A 242 -20.97 4.87 0.59
N MET A 243 -21.23 4.75 1.90
CA MET A 243 -22.56 4.44 2.43
C MET A 243 -23.57 5.56 2.15
N SER A 244 -23.16 6.82 2.27
CA SER A 244 -24.02 7.95 1.90
C SER A 244 -24.36 7.95 0.40
N TYR A 245 -23.41 7.62 -0.48
CA TYR A 245 -23.72 7.42 -1.90
C TYR A 245 -24.75 6.30 -2.14
N VAL A 246 -24.60 5.15 -1.47
CA VAL A 246 -25.54 4.02 -1.57
C VAL A 246 -26.93 4.42 -1.07
N LEU A 247 -27.02 5.11 0.07
CA LEU A 247 -28.29 5.58 0.65
C LEU A 247 -28.96 6.64 -0.25
N TYR A 248 -28.18 7.56 -0.80
CA TYR A 248 -28.69 8.56 -1.75
C TYR A 248 -29.35 7.89 -2.95
N LYS A 249 -28.72 6.83 -3.49
CA LYS A 249 -29.26 6.06 -4.61
C LYS A 249 -30.56 5.31 -4.27
N HIS A 250 -30.77 4.96 -3.01
CA HIS A 250 -32.00 4.32 -2.52
C HIS A 250 -33.08 5.32 -2.09
N GLY A 251 -32.91 6.62 -2.36
CA GLY A 251 -33.94 7.65 -2.16
C GLY A 251 -33.77 8.52 -0.91
N TYR A 252 -32.77 8.26 -0.06
CA TYR A 252 -32.49 9.07 1.12
C TYR A 252 -31.75 10.36 0.75
N LYS A 253 -32.46 11.38 0.24
CA LYS A 253 -31.85 12.61 -0.29
C LYS A 253 -31.09 13.47 0.74
N ASN A 254 -31.42 13.36 2.03
CA ASN A 254 -30.79 14.15 3.09
C ASN A 254 -29.29 13.85 3.28
N VAL A 255 -28.81 12.68 2.82
CA VAL A 255 -27.39 12.30 2.94
C VAL A 255 -26.47 12.95 1.90
N LYS A 256 -27.01 13.76 0.98
CA LYS A 256 -26.25 14.39 -0.12
C LYS A 256 -25.05 15.22 0.36
N TYR A 257 -25.14 15.84 1.53
CA TYR A 257 -24.09 16.72 2.08
C TYR A 257 -23.07 15.98 2.96
N ILE A 258 -23.33 14.72 3.32
CA ILE A 258 -22.43 13.91 4.14
C ILE A 258 -21.06 13.75 3.47
N PRO A 259 -20.95 13.42 2.16
CA PRO A 259 -19.65 13.34 1.51
C PRO A 259 -18.84 14.63 1.57
N LEU A 260 -19.51 15.79 1.39
CA LEU A 260 -18.86 17.09 1.42
C LEU A 260 -18.31 17.40 2.81
N SER A 261 -19.09 17.10 3.86
CA SER A 261 -18.65 17.22 5.25
C SER A 261 -17.46 16.32 5.56
N CYS A 262 -17.49 15.05 5.13
CA CYS A 262 -16.38 14.12 5.32
C CYS A 262 -15.11 14.58 4.58
N ILE A 263 -15.23 15.07 3.34
CA ILE A 263 -14.08 15.60 2.58
C ILE A 263 -13.49 16.83 3.27
N MET A 264 -14.34 17.76 3.71
CA MET A 264 -13.91 18.95 4.46
C MET A 264 -13.20 18.55 5.76
N PHE A 265 -13.75 17.56 6.49
CA PHE A 265 -13.14 17.04 7.70
C PHE A 265 -11.80 16.36 7.44
N LEU A 266 -11.66 15.56 6.38
CA LEU A 266 -10.39 14.95 5.98
C LEU A 266 -9.32 16.00 5.66
N ILE A 267 -9.71 17.06 4.95
CA ILE A 267 -8.82 18.18 4.65
C ILE A 267 -8.36 18.85 5.94
N LEU A 268 -9.28 19.16 6.85
CA LEU A 268 -8.96 19.80 8.13
C LEU A 268 -8.10 18.90 9.04
N PHE A 269 -8.37 17.60 9.06
CA PHE A 269 -7.66 16.63 9.89
C PHE A 269 -6.21 16.42 9.41
N ASN A 270 -6.01 16.32 8.09
CA ASN A 270 -4.69 16.13 7.51
C ASN A 270 -3.90 17.44 7.35
N TYR A 271 -4.54 18.59 7.47
CA TYR A 271 -3.87 19.89 7.37
C TYR A 271 -3.33 20.36 8.72
N THR A 272 -2.01 20.31 8.87
CA THR A 272 -1.32 20.91 10.02
C THR A 272 -1.12 22.41 9.80
N PHE A 273 -2.00 23.22 10.40
CA PHE A 273 -1.94 24.69 10.32
C PHE A 273 -0.61 25.27 10.83
N PHE A 274 -0.06 24.67 11.88
CA PHE A 274 1.17 25.11 12.53
C PHE A 274 2.23 24.02 12.40
N PRO A 275 3.49 24.37 12.12
CA PRO A 275 4.55 23.38 12.01
C PRO A 275 4.76 22.71 13.37
N SER A 276 4.68 21.38 13.39
CA SER A 276 4.96 20.58 14.58
C SER A 276 6.17 19.69 14.37
N ILE A 277 7.03 19.63 15.38
CA ILE A 277 8.20 18.76 15.41
C ILE A 277 8.03 17.74 16.53
N ASP A 278 7.98 16.47 16.16
CA ASP A 278 7.91 15.35 17.08
C ASP A 278 9.29 14.70 17.18
N PHE A 279 9.85 14.61 18.39
CA PHE A 279 11.09 13.90 18.63
C PHE A 279 10.79 12.51 19.19
N TYR A 280 11.37 11.48 18.57
CA TYR A 280 11.36 10.11 19.06
C TYR A 280 12.81 9.70 19.28
N ARG A 281 13.23 9.57 20.54
CA ARG A 281 14.62 9.30 20.93
C ARG A 281 14.67 8.01 21.76
N GLU A 282 15.43 7.02 21.29
CA GLU A 282 15.78 5.80 22.02
C GLU A 282 17.31 5.56 21.97
N LYS A 283 17.82 4.59 22.74
CA LYS A 283 19.26 4.28 22.77
C LYS A 283 19.83 3.94 21.39
N ASP A 284 19.02 3.31 20.53
CA ASP A 284 19.49 2.73 19.26
C ASP A 284 19.05 3.54 18.02
N TYR A 285 18.19 4.56 18.18
CA TYR A 285 17.76 5.43 17.08
C TYR A 285 17.31 6.82 17.54
N ASN A 286 17.54 7.78 16.64
CA ASN A 286 17.09 9.16 16.78
C ASN A 286 16.21 9.52 15.57
N ILE A 287 14.91 9.63 15.82
CA ILE A 287 13.93 10.04 14.80
C ILE A 287 13.41 11.44 15.12
N THR A 288 13.32 12.28 14.11
CA THR A 288 12.61 13.54 14.20
C THR A 288 11.59 13.63 13.08
N VAL A 289 10.35 13.88 13.43
CA VAL A 289 9.27 14.06 12.47
C VAL A 289 8.92 15.53 12.42
N VAL A 290 8.84 16.09 11.22
CA VAL A 290 8.42 17.45 10.99
C VAL A 290 7.14 17.41 10.17
N LYS A 291 6.06 17.98 10.71
CA LYS A 291 4.75 18.08 10.07
C LYS A 291 4.43 19.53 9.79
N TYR A 292 4.10 19.87 8.56
CA TYR A 292 3.59 21.19 8.20
C TYR A 292 2.69 21.12 6.96
N LYS A 293 1.51 21.74 7.02
CA LYS A 293 0.46 21.59 6.00
C LYS A 293 0.12 20.11 5.81
N PHE A 294 0.24 19.59 4.59
CA PHE A 294 0.04 18.18 4.28
C PHE A 294 1.33 17.36 4.32
N ASP A 295 2.49 18.00 4.51
CA ASP A 295 3.78 17.31 4.43
C ASP A 295 4.22 16.79 5.80
N THR A 296 4.49 15.49 5.87
CA THR A 296 5.11 14.82 7.01
C THR A 296 6.48 14.26 6.60
N ILE A 297 7.54 14.89 7.10
CA ILE A 297 8.93 14.50 6.82
C ILE A 297 9.50 13.81 8.06
N MET A 298 9.93 12.56 7.89
CA MET A 298 10.61 11.78 8.93
C MET A 298 12.11 11.75 8.66
N LEU A 299 12.87 12.18 9.66
CA LEU A 299 14.32 12.25 9.69
C LEU A 299 14.83 11.13 10.58
N CYS A 300 15.53 10.17 10.00
CA CYS A 300 16.00 8.99 10.73
C CYS A 300 17.53 8.95 10.76
N ASN A 301 18.09 8.81 11.97
CA ASN A 301 19.47 8.40 12.17
C ASN A 301 19.49 7.16 13.06
N TYR A 302 20.05 6.05 12.59
CA TYR A 302 19.94 4.75 13.26
C TYR A 302 21.14 3.83 13.00
N GLU A 303 21.39 2.91 13.93
CA GLU A 303 22.33 1.80 13.74
C GLU A 303 21.65 0.58 13.09
N SER A 304 22.42 -0.25 12.38
CA SER A 304 21.93 -1.38 11.57
C SER A 304 20.99 -2.35 12.31
N ASN A 305 21.04 -2.42 13.64
CA ASN A 305 20.23 -3.32 14.47
C ASN A 305 18.86 -2.76 14.89
N ALA A 306 18.55 -1.47 14.65
CA ALA A 306 17.30 -0.81 15.11
C ALA A 306 16.10 -0.92 14.14
N GLY A 307 16.22 -1.70 13.05
CA GLY A 307 15.25 -1.72 11.94
C GLY A 307 13.79 -1.95 12.34
N LYS A 308 13.53 -2.86 13.30
CA LYS A 308 12.16 -3.18 13.75
C LYS A 308 11.46 -2.01 14.46
N ASN A 309 12.19 -1.24 15.28
CA ASN A 309 11.58 -0.13 16.02
C ASN A 309 11.32 1.07 15.11
N ILE A 310 12.18 1.32 14.12
CA ILE A 310 11.97 2.36 13.10
C ILE A 310 10.75 2.04 12.24
N LEU A 311 10.55 0.77 11.89
CA LEU A 311 9.34 0.32 11.18
C LEU A 311 8.07 0.61 11.98
N ARG A 312 8.10 0.45 13.32
CA ARG A 312 6.97 0.84 14.18
C ARG A 312 6.69 2.33 14.13
N VAL A 313 7.72 3.18 14.29
CA VAL A 313 7.54 4.64 14.23
C VAL A 313 7.11 5.08 12.83
N LYS A 314 7.65 4.48 11.76
CA LYS A 314 7.23 4.72 10.37
C LYS A 314 5.76 4.35 10.14
N GLN A 315 5.29 3.24 10.72
CA GLN A 315 3.89 2.83 10.65
C GLN A 315 2.96 3.75 11.44
N GLN A 316 3.41 4.27 12.58
CA GLN A 316 2.65 5.23 13.40
C GLN A 316 2.55 6.61 12.75
N VAL A 317 3.67 7.12 12.22
CA VAL A 317 3.80 8.48 11.71
C VAL A 317 3.33 8.60 10.26
N LYS A 318 3.47 7.53 9.47
CA LYS A 318 3.12 7.47 8.04
C LYS A 318 3.71 8.65 7.24
N PRO A 319 5.03 8.84 7.24
CA PRO A 319 5.65 10.00 6.61
C PRO A 319 5.58 9.93 5.08
N ASP A 320 5.32 11.08 4.45
CA ASP A 320 5.38 11.24 2.99
C ASP A 320 6.82 11.12 2.48
N LYS A 321 7.78 11.58 3.29
CA LYS A 321 9.20 11.53 2.95
C LYS A 321 10.03 11.04 4.13
N VAL A 322 10.83 10.01 3.90
CA VAL A 322 11.83 9.53 4.87
C VAL A 322 13.22 9.90 4.36
N ILE A 323 14.00 10.58 5.20
CA ILE A 323 15.41 10.89 4.91
C ILE A 323 16.26 10.13 5.93
N THR A 324 17.09 9.22 5.43
CA THR A 324 18.02 8.40 6.21
C THR A 324 19.45 8.94 6.05
N ASN A 325 20.34 8.61 7.00
CA ASN A 325 21.77 8.97 6.97
C ASN A 325 22.01 10.46 6.70
N ILE A 326 21.38 11.29 7.52
CA ILE A 326 21.41 12.74 7.40
C ILE A 326 22.86 13.22 7.48
N LYS A 327 23.38 13.75 6.37
CA LYS A 327 24.66 14.45 6.35
C LYS A 327 24.53 15.81 7.04
N ASN A 328 25.60 16.28 7.66
CA ASN A 328 25.64 17.58 8.32
C ASN A 328 25.24 18.72 7.35
N ASN A 329 24.50 19.72 7.85
CA ASN A 329 24.01 20.89 7.10
C ASN A 329 22.94 20.63 6.02
N THR A 330 22.18 19.53 6.09
CA THR A 330 21.03 19.35 5.19
C THR A 330 19.96 20.42 5.44
N LYS A 331 19.53 21.05 4.35
CA LYS A 331 18.46 22.05 4.32
C LYS A 331 17.19 21.42 3.76
N ILE A 332 16.11 21.50 4.52
CA ILE A 332 14.80 21.02 4.13
C ILE A 332 13.88 22.23 4.04
N ASN A 333 13.43 22.55 2.83
CA ASN A 333 12.44 23.60 2.63
C ASN A 333 11.06 23.00 2.90
N LEU A 334 10.36 23.50 3.93
CA LEU A 334 8.97 23.15 4.20
C LEU A 334 8.00 24.09 3.44
N ASP A 335 8.42 25.34 3.24
CA ASP A 335 7.69 26.36 2.46
C ASP A 335 8.66 27.47 2.02
N LYS A 336 8.19 28.42 1.17
CA LYS A 336 8.98 29.60 0.76
C LYS A 336 9.59 30.35 1.95
N ASN A 337 8.89 30.35 3.10
CA ASN A 337 9.24 31.13 4.28
C ASN A 337 9.72 30.29 5.48
N LEU A 338 9.67 28.95 5.39
CA LEU A 338 9.91 28.04 6.52
C LEU A 338 10.90 26.95 6.12
N LYS A 339 12.06 26.94 6.79
CA LYS A 339 13.18 26.06 6.46
C LYS A 339 13.68 25.35 7.71
N VAL A 340 13.91 24.06 7.61
CA VAL A 340 14.55 23.24 8.65
C VAL A 340 16.00 23.01 8.26
N TYR A 341 16.92 23.35 9.15
CA TYR A 341 18.34 23.07 9.03
C TYR A 341 18.73 22.05 10.09
N ILE A 342 19.51 21.06 9.68
CA ILE A 342 20.10 20.09 10.60
C ILE A 342 21.56 20.47 10.81
N LEU A 343 21.88 20.91 12.02
CA LEU A 343 23.20 21.46 12.38
C LEU A 343 24.04 20.38 13.07
N SER A 344 25.30 20.26 12.67
CA SER A 344 26.29 19.45 13.40
C SER A 344 26.79 20.19 14.63
N CYS A 345 26.79 19.51 15.78
CA CYS A 345 27.58 19.96 16.93
C CYS A 345 29.06 19.86 16.58
N GLU A 346 29.69 20.94 16.12
CA GLU A 346 31.11 21.20 16.42
C GLU A 346 31.66 22.55 15.93
N LYS A 347 30.93 23.34 15.15
CA LYS A 347 31.38 24.71 14.83
C LYS A 347 30.26 25.73 14.95
N GLU A 348 30.64 26.89 15.48
CA GLU A 348 29.85 28.12 15.54
C GLU A 348 29.11 28.32 14.22
N PRO A 349 27.84 28.80 14.23
CA PRO A 349 27.12 29.09 13.00
C PRO A 349 27.68 30.38 12.36
N ASN A 350 28.89 30.30 11.81
CA ASN A 350 29.38 31.28 10.85
C ASN A 350 28.67 30.98 9.52
N PHE A 351 27.54 31.64 9.33
CA PHE A 351 26.90 31.76 8.02
C PHE A 351 27.80 32.62 7.14
N TYR A 352 28.89 32.09 6.59
CA TYR A 352 29.47 32.46 5.30
C TYR A 352 30.55 31.43 4.92
N ASN A 353 30.50 31.03 3.65
CA ASN A 353 31.42 30.21 2.88
C ASN A 353 31.36 28.68 3.03
N GLU A 354 30.94 28.09 1.90
CA GLU A 354 31.32 26.76 1.44
C GLU A 354 32.83 26.53 1.60
N ARG A 355 33.19 25.44 2.28
CA ARG A 355 34.21 24.49 1.81
C ARG A 355 34.27 23.27 2.73
N SER A 356 34.41 22.13 2.06
CA SER A 356 34.68 20.77 2.53
C SER A 356 35.67 20.67 3.69
N MET A 357 35.48 19.67 4.56
CA MET A 357 36.51 18.68 4.93
C MET A 357 35.90 17.54 5.74
N GLU A 358 36.44 16.35 5.52
CA GLU A 358 36.02 15.04 6.01
C GLU A 358 36.44 14.76 7.46
N ASN A 359 35.76 13.75 8.03
CA ASN A 359 36.12 12.93 9.20
C ASN A 359 36.01 13.56 10.60
N GLU A 360 35.02 13.08 11.37
CA GLU A 360 35.27 12.13 12.46
C GLU A 360 33.97 11.52 13.01
N ASN A 361 34.02 10.21 13.25
CA ASN A 361 32.93 9.39 13.78
C ASN A 361 32.65 9.71 15.25
N LYS A 362 31.53 10.37 15.54
CA LYS A 362 30.80 10.27 16.81
C LYS A 362 29.41 10.90 16.66
N TYR A 363 28.39 10.05 16.60
CA TYR A 363 26.95 10.32 16.64
C TYR A 363 26.56 11.78 16.90
N SER A 364 26.39 12.55 15.83
CA SER A 364 26.03 13.96 15.92
C SER A 364 24.61 14.10 16.46
N LYS A 365 24.51 14.46 17.73
CA LYS A 365 23.27 14.88 18.40
C LYS A 365 22.62 15.98 17.56
N ILE A 366 21.45 15.68 17.01
CA ILE A 366 20.82 16.49 15.96
C ILE A 366 20.26 17.77 16.58
N ASN A 367 20.90 18.91 16.28
CA ASN A 367 20.32 20.21 16.57
C ASN A 367 19.48 20.64 15.36
N ILE A 368 18.20 20.94 15.58
CA ILE A 368 17.29 21.34 14.51
C ILE A 368 17.06 22.84 14.59
N LEU A 369 17.40 23.56 13.53
CA LEU A 369 17.09 24.98 13.37
C LEU A 369 15.88 25.14 12.45
N LEU A 370 14.75 25.57 13.01
CA LEU A 370 13.61 26.10 12.27
C LEU A 370 13.85 27.59 11.99
N LYS A 371 14.09 27.94 10.72
CA LYS A 371 14.19 29.33 10.25
C LYS A 371 12.82 29.80 9.77
N ASN A 372 12.24 30.79 10.48
CA ASN A 372 11.06 31.53 10.06
C ASN A 372 11.47 32.99 9.75
N LYS A 373 10.72 33.70 8.91
CA LYS A 373 11.03 35.09 8.49
C LYS A 373 11.32 36.06 9.65
N ASN A 374 10.71 35.82 10.81
CA ASN A 374 10.76 36.75 11.95
C ASN A 374 11.55 36.23 13.16
N LYS A 375 11.68 34.90 13.35
CA LYS A 375 12.45 34.29 14.45
C LYS A 375 13.00 32.92 14.06
N ASN A 376 14.19 32.61 14.56
CA ASN A 376 14.88 31.35 14.38
C ASN A 376 14.75 30.50 15.65
N ILE A 377 14.39 29.23 15.53
CA ILE A 377 14.18 28.34 16.68
C ILE A 377 15.20 27.21 16.59
N VAL A 378 16.02 27.04 17.61
CA VAL A 378 17.04 25.99 17.68
C VAL A 378 16.68 24.99 18.77
N PHE A 379 16.44 23.74 18.38
CA PHE A 379 16.31 22.61 19.28
C PHE A 379 17.70 22.00 19.48
N THR A 380 18.15 21.88 20.73
CA THR A 380 19.53 21.49 21.05
C THR A 380 19.59 20.48 22.20
N GLU A 381 20.48 19.48 22.11
CA GLU A 381 20.72 18.51 23.20
C GLU A 381 21.91 18.89 24.11
N LYS A 382 22.70 19.89 23.70
CA LYS A 382 23.75 20.53 24.51
C LYS A 382 23.51 22.04 24.48
N PRO A 383 23.80 22.77 25.57
CA PRO A 383 23.72 24.22 25.55
C PRO A 383 24.65 24.78 24.47
N ILE A 384 24.10 25.54 23.52
CA ILE A 384 24.87 26.23 22.48
C ILE A 384 25.03 27.69 22.88
N SER A 385 26.25 28.20 22.89
CA SER A 385 26.52 29.64 22.97
C SER A 385 26.42 30.24 21.57
N LEU A 386 25.34 30.97 21.28
CA LEU A 386 25.20 31.75 20.04
C LEU A 386 25.83 33.14 20.23
N LYS A 387 26.79 33.53 19.38
CA LYS A 387 27.45 34.86 19.36
C LYS A 387 26.62 35.99 18.71
N ILE A 388 25.34 35.77 18.41
CA ILE A 388 24.48 36.67 17.60
C ILE A 388 23.32 37.19 18.50
N PRO A 389 22.80 38.42 18.31
CA PRO A 389 21.79 39.03 19.18
C PRO A 389 20.64 38.07 19.54
N LYS A 390 20.48 37.83 20.85
CA LYS A 390 19.49 36.93 21.47
C LYS A 390 18.04 37.19 21.03
N ASN A 391 17.72 38.37 20.48
CA ASN A 391 16.35 38.74 20.11
C ASN A 391 15.77 37.94 18.93
N ASN A 392 16.60 37.32 18.10
CA ASN A 392 16.13 36.59 16.91
C ASN A 392 16.13 35.05 17.08
N TYR A 393 16.62 34.52 18.20
CA TYR A 393 16.77 33.08 18.41
C TYR A 393 16.05 32.59 19.68
N VAL A 394 15.26 31.52 19.56
CA VAL A 394 14.70 30.78 20.70
C VAL A 394 15.42 29.44 20.78
N ILE A 395 16.13 29.18 21.89
CA ILE A 395 16.84 27.92 22.12
C ILE A 395 16.00 27.03 23.04
N ILE A 396 15.69 25.81 22.58
CA ILE A 396 15.07 24.77 23.39
C ILE A 396 16.11 23.72 23.72
N ASN A 397 16.32 23.48 25.02
CA ASN A 397 17.15 22.38 25.50
C ASN A 397 16.30 21.11 25.61
N LEU A 398 16.69 20.06 24.90
CA LEU A 398 15.99 18.77 24.85
C LEU A 398 16.42 17.84 26.00
N LYS A 399 17.49 18.15 26.77
CA LYS A 399 17.93 17.32 27.89
C LYS A 399 17.17 17.63 29.19
N GLU A 400 16.35 16.67 29.64
CA GLU A 400 16.00 16.49 31.06
C GLU A 400 16.81 15.32 31.66
N LYS A 401 17.01 15.35 32.98
CA LYS A 401 18.10 14.68 33.71
C LYS A 401 18.07 13.15 33.78
N ASN A 402 17.04 12.42 33.33
CA ASN A 402 16.97 10.96 33.48
C ASN A 402 16.57 10.26 32.17
N TYR A 403 17.46 9.40 31.66
CA TYR A 403 17.28 8.55 30.47
C TYR A 403 16.36 7.33 30.75
N THR A 404 15.25 7.51 31.45
CA THR A 404 14.35 6.41 31.81
C THR A 404 12.95 6.50 31.21
N ASP A 405 12.54 7.67 30.72
CA ASP A 405 11.23 7.84 30.09
C ASP A 405 11.36 8.12 28.60
N ILE A 406 10.53 7.41 27.83
CA ILE A 406 10.34 7.55 26.38
C ILE A 406 10.06 9.04 26.09
N LEU A 407 11.05 9.77 25.56
CA LEU A 407 10.96 11.20 25.28
C LEU A 407 10.19 11.44 23.96
N ASN A 408 8.89 11.15 23.96
CA ASN A 408 7.97 11.53 22.89
C ASN A 408 7.48 12.96 23.13
N LYS A 409 8.32 13.98 22.86
CA LYS A 409 7.89 15.38 22.99
C LYS A 409 7.48 15.94 21.64
N ARG A 410 6.29 16.54 21.61
CA ARG A 410 5.75 17.26 20.45
C ARG A 410 5.83 18.75 20.68
N TYR A 411 6.54 19.45 19.79
CA TYR A 411 6.66 20.90 19.82
C TYR A 411 5.85 21.51 18.68
N ILE A 412 4.90 22.39 19.00
CA ILE A 412 4.10 23.13 18.01
C ILE A 412 4.55 24.59 18.01
N VAL A 413 4.84 25.15 16.84
CA VAL A 413 5.24 26.55 16.70
C VAL A 413 4.03 27.39 16.25
N VAL A 414 3.46 28.15 17.19
CA VAL A 414 2.29 29.01 16.97
C VAL A 414 2.72 30.47 17.09
N PHE A 415 2.63 31.25 16.00
CA PHE A 415 2.93 32.70 15.98
C PHE A 415 4.20 33.11 16.77
N ASN A 416 5.30 32.38 16.58
CA ASN A 416 6.60 32.56 17.25
C ASN A 416 6.67 32.19 18.75
N LYS A 417 5.64 31.56 19.30
CA LYS A 417 5.66 30.86 20.59
C LYS A 417 5.73 29.34 20.37
N ILE A 418 6.32 28.63 21.32
CA ILE A 418 6.50 27.17 21.22
C ILE A 418 5.69 26.53 22.33
N LEU A 419 4.80 25.63 21.94
CA LEU A 419 4.00 24.82 22.84
C LEU A 419 4.62 23.43 22.88
N CYS A 420 5.03 22.97 24.07
CA CYS A 420 5.45 21.60 24.29
C CYS A 420 4.24 20.81 24.77
N LEU A 421 3.78 19.85 23.97
CA LEU A 421 2.84 18.83 24.39
C LEU A 421 3.66 17.65 24.91
N LYS A 422 3.42 17.27 26.17
CA LYS A 422 3.99 16.06 26.78
C LYS A 422 3.21 14.84 26.32
#